data_AF-A0A9E3AKF5-F1
#
_entry.id   AF-A0A9E3AKF5-F1
#
_cell.length_a   1.000
_cell.length_b   1.000
_cell.length_c   1.000
_cell.angle_alpha   90.00
_cell.angle_beta   90.00
_cell.angle_gamma   90.00
#
_symmetry.space_group_name_H-M   'P 1'
#
loop_
_entity.id
_entity.type
_entity.pdbx_description
1 polymer ?
#
loop_
_entity_poly.entity_id
_entity_poly.type
_entity_poly.pdbx_seq_one_letter_code
_entity_poly.pdbx_strand_id
1 'polypeptide(L)'
;MRVLRCLTLLTSVLALAACGRPESETGANSADSHAPGTTLAKKPGPCSVYAPGTPGVERSYCNGPATVRLTVDRTTRLLKGGSCGTTSGMFALNLGVVSGPDLGGPKPDYVGLTTPGGASAFSNAVISITVGGKSYALTTDSGSLTVTGGAFQGAASDGTAISGVFTC
;
A
#
# COMPACT_ATOMS: atom_id res chain seq x y z
N MET A 1 -34.57 -31.17 -27.80
CA MET A 1 -35.50 -31.40 -26.68
C MET A 1 -34.74 -31.42 -25.36
N ARG A 2 -34.81 -30.33 -24.57
CA ARG A 2 -35.20 -30.31 -23.15
C ARG A 2 -34.89 -28.91 -22.61
N VAL A 3 -36.00 -28.24 -22.30
CA VAL A 3 -36.13 -26.95 -21.66
C VAL A 3 -35.84 -27.12 -20.17
N LEU A 4 -35.08 -26.22 -19.56
CA LEU A 4 -35.30 -25.91 -18.14
C LEU A 4 -35.00 -24.44 -17.86
N ARG A 5 -36.09 -23.69 -17.73
CA ARG A 5 -36.17 -22.38 -17.11
C ARG A 5 -36.04 -22.58 -15.60
N CYS A 6 -35.28 -21.74 -14.90
CA CYS A 6 -35.67 -21.34 -13.55
C CYS A 6 -35.26 -19.90 -13.30
N LEU A 7 -36.24 -19.16 -12.79
CA LEU A 7 -36.39 -17.72 -12.72
C LEU A 7 -36.34 -17.37 -11.23
N THR A 8 -35.50 -16.42 -10.81
CA THR A 8 -35.72 -15.73 -9.53
C THR A 8 -35.21 -14.30 -9.61
N LEU A 9 -36.18 -13.36 -9.63
CA LEU A 9 -36.01 -11.95 -9.34
C LEU A 9 -35.61 -11.76 -7.88
N LEU A 10 -34.75 -10.78 -7.59
CA LEU A 10 -34.87 -9.99 -6.36
C LEU A 10 -34.39 -8.55 -6.61
N THR A 11 -35.36 -7.66 -6.76
CA THR A 11 -35.22 -6.20 -6.78
C THR A 11 -35.14 -5.68 -5.35
N SER A 12 -34.16 -4.84 -5.05
CA SER A 12 -34.12 -4.05 -3.81
C SER A 12 -33.70 -2.62 -4.15
N VAL A 13 -34.68 -1.72 -4.11
CA VAL A 13 -34.52 -0.26 -4.23
C VAL A 13 -34.31 0.29 -2.82
N LEU A 14 -33.17 0.91 -2.56
CA LEU A 14 -33.03 1.87 -1.45
C LEU A 14 -32.50 3.19 -2.02
N ALA A 15 -33.37 4.19 -2.09
CA ALA A 15 -33.02 5.58 -2.30
C ALA A 15 -32.91 6.26 -0.93
N LEU A 16 -31.73 6.77 -0.57
CA LEU A 16 -31.59 7.81 0.44
C LEU A 16 -31.11 9.08 -0.24
N ALA A 17 -32.00 10.07 -0.28
CA ALA A 17 -31.66 11.45 -0.56
C ALA A 17 -31.32 12.15 0.76
N ALA A 18 -30.14 12.77 0.84
CA ALA A 18 -29.85 13.83 1.80
C ALA A 18 -28.87 14.83 1.17
N CYS A 19 -29.33 16.06 1.04
CA CYS A 19 -28.56 17.23 0.62
C CYS A 19 -27.63 17.71 1.74
N GLY A 20 -26.42 18.12 1.37
CA GLY A 20 -25.51 18.91 2.21
C GLY A 20 -24.32 19.40 1.39
N ARG A 21 -24.26 20.71 1.14
CA ARG A 21 -23.24 21.41 0.33
C ARG A 21 -21.95 21.68 1.13
N PRO A 22 -20.85 22.10 0.47
CA PRO A 22 -19.47 21.77 0.84
C PRO A 22 -18.85 22.78 1.80
N GLU A 23 -17.92 22.31 2.65
CA GLU A 23 -16.97 23.20 3.32
C GLU A 23 -15.65 22.50 3.64
N SER A 24 -14.59 23.17 3.19
CA SER A 24 -13.23 23.28 3.75
C SER A 24 -12.34 22.06 3.91
N GLU A 25 -11.24 22.12 3.15
CA GLU A 25 -9.96 21.46 3.43
C GLU A 25 -9.57 21.64 4.90
N THR A 26 -9.36 20.52 5.61
CA THR A 26 -8.54 20.50 6.81
C THR A 26 -7.92 19.10 6.91
N GLY A 27 -6.59 19.05 7.02
CA GLY A 27 -5.80 17.82 6.97
C GLY A 27 -6.35 16.71 7.86
N ALA A 28 -6.44 15.51 7.29
CA ALA A 28 -7.06 14.34 7.91
C ALA A 28 -6.37 13.96 9.24
N ASN A 29 -6.98 14.37 10.35
CA ASN A 29 -6.80 13.74 11.66
C ASN A 29 -7.82 12.60 11.77
N SER A 30 -7.39 11.35 11.59
CA SER A 30 -8.22 10.16 11.79
C SER A 30 -8.32 9.81 13.28
N ALA A 31 -9.41 10.24 13.91
CA ALA A 31 -9.91 9.66 15.16
C ALA A 31 -10.54 8.28 14.87
N ASP A 32 -9.71 7.24 14.89
CA ASP A 32 -10.05 5.81 15.09
C ASP A 32 -8.76 4.98 15.30
N SER A 33 -7.66 5.65 15.68
CA SER A 33 -6.33 5.03 15.76
C SER A 33 -6.16 4.32 17.11
N HIS A 34 -6.57 3.04 17.17
CA HIS A 34 -6.21 2.17 18.29
C HIS A 34 -4.77 1.64 18.13
N ALA A 35 -4.08 1.49 19.26
CA ALA A 35 -2.70 1.00 19.33
C ALA A 35 -2.57 -0.43 18.77
N PRO A 36 -1.38 -0.82 18.25
CA PRO A 36 -1.11 -2.19 17.82
C PRO A 36 -1.33 -3.18 18.97
N GLY A 37 -1.94 -4.32 18.69
CA GLY A 37 -2.18 -5.38 19.70
C GLY A 37 -3.58 -5.40 20.33
N THR A 38 -4.50 -4.53 19.91
CA THR A 38 -5.92 -4.63 20.28
C THR A 38 -6.74 -5.25 19.13
N THR A 39 -7.43 -6.35 19.40
CA THR A 39 -8.18 -7.19 18.43
C THR A 39 -9.40 -6.52 17.78
N LEU A 40 -9.62 -5.21 18.01
CA LEU A 40 -10.82 -4.49 17.59
C LEU A 40 -10.58 -3.38 16.55
N ALA A 41 -9.33 -3.06 16.23
CA ALA A 41 -9.04 -2.04 15.21
C ALA A 41 -9.51 -2.53 13.82
N LYS A 42 -10.35 -1.74 13.14
CA LYS A 42 -10.82 -2.04 11.76
C LYS A 42 -9.91 -1.47 10.68
N LYS A 43 -9.04 -0.52 11.02
CA LYS A 43 -8.11 0.14 10.10
C LYS A 43 -6.72 0.21 10.72
N PRO A 44 -5.65 0.15 9.91
CA PRO A 44 -4.30 0.36 10.41
C PRO A 44 -4.17 1.78 10.97
N GLY A 45 -3.51 1.92 12.13
CA GLY A 45 -3.09 3.21 12.65
C GLY A 45 -1.99 3.87 11.80
N PRO A 46 -1.61 5.12 12.09
CA PRO A 46 -0.51 5.79 11.40
C PRO A 46 0.83 5.08 11.66
N CYS A 47 1.80 5.23 10.77
CA CYS A 47 3.08 4.51 10.84
C CYS A 47 3.77 4.62 12.22
N SER A 48 3.70 5.80 12.84
CA SER A 48 4.32 6.08 14.14
C SER A 48 3.82 5.22 15.31
N VAL A 49 2.64 4.58 15.22
CA VAL A 49 2.17 3.71 16.30
C VAL A 49 2.87 2.35 16.32
N TYR A 50 3.55 1.96 15.24
CA TYR A 50 4.24 0.68 15.12
C TYR A 50 5.72 0.85 15.46
N ALA A 51 6.00 0.89 16.76
CA ALA A 51 7.36 1.04 17.27
C ALA A 51 8.16 -0.28 17.11
N PRO A 52 9.47 -0.21 16.81
CA PRO A 52 10.35 -1.39 16.85
C PRO A 52 10.26 -2.10 18.21
N GLY A 53 10.21 -3.43 18.19
CA GLY A 53 10.08 -4.26 19.40
C GLY A 53 8.63 -4.50 19.85
N THR A 54 7.65 -3.89 19.20
CA THR A 54 6.23 -4.27 19.36
C THR A 54 6.04 -5.68 18.79
N PRO A 55 5.30 -6.59 19.47
CA PRO A 55 5.00 -7.91 18.94
C PRO A 55 4.44 -7.86 17.51
N GLY A 56 5.06 -8.61 16.60
CA GLY A 56 4.71 -8.65 15.18
C GLY A 56 5.19 -7.46 14.34
N VAL A 57 5.89 -6.47 14.90
CA VAL A 57 6.58 -5.43 14.10
C VAL A 57 8.01 -5.88 13.84
N GLU A 58 8.29 -6.31 12.60
CA GLU A 58 9.61 -6.80 12.20
C GLU A 58 10.57 -5.64 11.93
N ARG A 59 10.11 -4.65 11.16
CA ARG A 59 10.88 -3.45 10.80
C ARG A 59 9.96 -2.25 10.60
N SER A 60 10.44 -1.08 10.97
CA SER A 60 9.72 0.19 10.83
C SER A 60 10.55 1.19 10.04
N TYR A 61 9.98 1.66 8.93
CA TYR A 61 10.51 2.67 8.01
C TYR A 61 9.55 3.86 7.96
N CYS A 62 9.18 4.35 9.14
CA CYS A 62 8.22 5.46 9.29
C CYS A 62 8.87 6.84 9.21
N ASN A 63 10.19 6.90 9.36
CA ASN A 63 10.96 8.15 9.36
C ASN A 63 11.79 8.25 8.09
N GLY A 64 12.01 9.47 7.62
CA GLY A 64 12.87 9.76 6.46
C GLY A 64 12.12 10.44 5.32
N PRO A 65 12.86 10.90 4.29
CA PRO A 65 12.32 11.78 3.26
C PRO A 65 11.54 11.03 2.17
N ALA A 66 11.62 9.69 2.13
CA ALA A 66 11.03 8.94 1.04
C ALA A 66 9.51 9.09 0.99
N THR A 67 8.98 9.15 -0.23
CA THR A 67 7.53 9.13 -0.46
C THR A 67 7.21 8.19 -1.60
N VAL A 68 6.00 7.61 -1.59
CA VAL A 68 5.47 6.80 -2.68
C VAL A 68 4.03 7.19 -2.95
N ARG A 69 3.75 7.67 -4.16
CA ARG A 69 2.37 7.76 -4.67
C ARG A 69 2.04 6.45 -5.38
N LEU A 70 1.32 5.59 -4.68
CA LEU A 70 0.97 4.24 -5.11
C LEU A 70 -0.46 4.19 -5.63
N THR A 71 -0.69 3.53 -6.76
CA THR A 71 -2.02 3.19 -7.27
C THR A 71 -2.20 1.68 -7.28
N VAL A 72 -3.24 1.19 -6.60
CA VAL A 72 -3.65 -0.23 -6.56
C VAL A 72 -5.11 -0.30 -6.93
N ASP A 73 -5.44 -1.06 -7.98
CA ASP A 73 -6.82 -1.17 -8.51
C ASP A 73 -7.51 0.20 -8.64
N ARG A 74 -6.85 1.13 -9.34
CA ARG A 74 -7.29 2.53 -9.57
C ARG A 74 -7.39 3.42 -8.33
N THR A 75 -7.17 2.89 -7.13
CA THR A 75 -7.12 3.67 -5.89
C THR A 75 -5.72 4.19 -5.66
N THR A 76 -5.57 5.51 -5.60
CA THR A 76 -4.27 6.16 -5.35
C THR A 76 -4.11 6.54 -3.88
N ARG A 77 -2.93 6.30 -3.32
CA ARG A 77 -2.54 6.67 -1.96
C ARG A 77 -1.15 7.30 -1.98
N LEU A 78 -0.95 8.29 -1.12
CA LEU A 78 0.37 8.83 -0.83
C LEU A 78 0.86 8.24 0.49
N LEU A 79 1.95 7.50 0.42
CA LEU A 79 2.63 6.97 1.58
C LEU A 79 3.90 7.80 1.82
N LYS A 80 4.23 8.01 3.09
CA LYS A 80 5.36 8.84 3.53
C LYS A 80 6.17 8.14 4.61
N GLY A 81 7.44 8.52 4.70
CA GLY A 81 8.39 7.93 5.63
C GLY A 81 9.28 6.94 4.90
N GLY A 82 10.39 6.57 5.51
CA GLY A 82 11.29 5.57 4.97
C GLY A 82 12.46 6.15 4.20
N SER A 83 13.14 5.27 3.50
CA SER A 83 14.49 5.51 3.01
C SER A 83 14.74 4.79 1.71
N CYS A 84 15.54 5.44 0.86
CA CYS A 84 16.18 4.83 -0.28
C CYS A 84 17.65 4.58 0.04
N GLY A 85 18.24 3.55 -0.56
CA GLY A 85 19.67 3.30 -0.46
C GLY A 85 20.16 2.38 -1.57
N THR A 86 21.43 2.52 -1.94
CA THR A 86 22.09 1.61 -2.87
C THR A 86 23.23 0.92 -2.15
N THR A 87 23.28 -0.40 -2.20
CA THR A 87 24.35 -1.20 -1.60
C THR A 87 24.72 -2.34 -2.55
N SER A 88 26.02 -2.50 -2.83
CA SER A 88 26.52 -3.53 -3.75
C SER A 88 25.84 -3.52 -5.12
N GLY A 89 25.56 -2.31 -5.65
CA GLY A 89 24.89 -2.14 -6.95
C GLY A 89 23.40 -2.43 -6.96
N MET A 90 22.77 -2.70 -5.81
CA MET A 90 21.32 -2.90 -5.68
C MET A 90 20.69 -1.67 -5.04
N PHE A 91 19.68 -1.10 -5.69
CA PHE A 91 18.82 -0.06 -5.11
C PHE A 91 17.71 -0.71 -4.28
N ALA A 92 17.46 -0.15 -3.10
CA ALA A 92 16.35 -0.51 -2.24
C ALA A 92 15.58 0.74 -1.80
N LEU A 93 14.26 0.65 -1.88
CA LEU A 93 13.33 1.58 -1.26
C LEU A 93 12.53 0.80 -0.20
N ASN A 94 12.46 1.34 1.01
CA ASN A 94 11.62 0.80 2.07
C ASN A 94 10.84 1.93 2.73
N LEU A 95 9.52 1.78 2.79
CA LEU A 95 8.59 2.74 3.36
C LEU A 95 7.52 2.01 4.17
N GLY A 96 7.18 2.49 5.36
CA GLY A 96 6.10 1.92 6.17
C GLY A 96 6.58 0.83 7.11
N VAL A 97 5.77 -0.19 7.37
CA VAL A 97 6.05 -1.17 8.45
C VAL A 97 5.98 -2.61 7.93
N VAL A 98 7.08 -3.35 8.06
CA VAL A 98 7.09 -4.79 7.83
C VAL A 98 6.49 -5.45 9.07
N SER A 99 5.42 -6.20 8.87
CA SER A 99 4.70 -6.90 9.93
C SER A 99 4.78 -8.41 9.78
N GLY A 100 5.01 -9.08 10.90
CA GLY A 100 4.98 -10.52 11.06
C GLY A 100 3.56 -11.04 11.35
N PRO A 101 3.41 -12.37 11.46
CA PRO A 101 2.12 -13.00 11.74
C PRO A 101 1.57 -12.67 13.13
N ASP A 102 2.44 -12.31 14.08
CA ASP A 102 2.06 -12.00 15.46
C ASP A 102 1.48 -10.59 15.63
N LEU A 103 1.47 -9.78 14.55
CA LEU A 103 0.89 -8.45 14.61
C LEU A 103 -0.64 -8.58 14.64
N GLY A 104 -1.21 -8.44 15.83
CA GLY A 104 -2.66 -8.41 16.00
C GLY A 104 -3.30 -7.22 15.27
N GLY A 105 -4.52 -7.44 14.75
CA GLY A 105 -5.29 -6.40 14.07
C GLY A 105 -4.91 -6.18 12.60
N PRO A 106 -5.27 -5.02 12.02
CA PRO A 106 -5.00 -4.71 10.61
C PRO A 106 -3.51 -4.50 10.34
N LYS A 107 -3.02 -5.07 9.23
CA LYS A 107 -1.62 -4.87 8.83
C LYS A 107 -1.36 -3.43 8.37
N PRO A 108 -0.30 -2.78 8.86
CA PRO A 108 0.11 -1.45 8.42
C PRO A 108 0.50 -1.42 6.95
N ASP A 109 0.44 -0.21 6.38
CA ASP A 109 0.88 -0.01 5.02
C ASP A 109 2.42 -0.12 4.93
N TYR A 110 2.91 -0.79 3.88
CA TYR A 110 4.32 -0.99 3.57
C TYR A 110 4.54 -1.05 2.07
N VAL A 111 5.65 -0.46 1.60
CA VAL A 111 6.16 -0.63 0.25
C VAL A 111 7.67 -0.90 0.33
N GLY A 112 8.07 -2.04 -0.20
CA GLY A 112 9.45 -2.43 -0.43
C GLY A 112 9.70 -2.61 -1.92
N LEU A 113 10.79 -2.05 -2.42
CA LEU A 113 11.26 -2.27 -3.79
C LEU A 113 12.75 -2.60 -3.73
N THR A 114 13.18 -3.60 -4.50
CA THR A 114 14.59 -3.90 -4.72
C THR A 114 14.83 -4.15 -6.20
N THR A 115 15.86 -3.53 -6.75
CA THR A 115 16.20 -3.64 -8.18
C THR A 115 17.69 -3.35 -8.39
N PRO A 116 18.32 -3.80 -9.49
CA PRO A 116 19.64 -3.31 -9.86
C PRO A 116 19.65 -1.78 -9.91
N GLY A 117 20.66 -1.18 -9.28
CA GLY A 117 20.83 0.27 -9.23
C GLY A 117 21.33 0.84 -10.56
N GLY A 118 21.34 2.17 -10.63
CA GLY A 118 21.72 2.95 -11.82
C GLY A 118 20.57 3.81 -12.33
N ALA A 119 20.86 5.06 -12.67
CA ALA A 119 19.84 6.01 -13.14
C ALA A 119 19.39 5.66 -14.57
N SER A 120 18.52 4.66 -14.69
CA SER A 120 18.06 4.13 -15.98
C SER A 120 16.74 3.37 -15.80
N ALA A 121 16.19 2.87 -16.92
CA ALA A 121 15.15 1.86 -16.84
C ALA A 121 15.71 0.61 -16.14
N PHE A 122 15.01 0.11 -15.14
CA PHE A 122 15.42 -1.13 -14.48
C PHE A 122 14.60 -2.31 -14.99
N SER A 123 15.22 -3.50 -14.97
CA SER A 123 14.55 -4.79 -15.15
C SER A 123 14.70 -5.63 -13.87
N ASN A 124 13.86 -6.63 -13.70
CA ASN A 124 13.89 -7.58 -12.58
C ASN A 124 13.72 -6.92 -11.20
N ALA A 125 12.86 -5.89 -11.09
CA ALA A 125 12.52 -5.34 -9.79
C ALA A 125 11.59 -6.30 -9.04
N VAL A 126 11.86 -6.50 -7.75
CA VAL A 126 10.99 -7.20 -6.81
C VAL A 126 10.32 -6.16 -5.93
N ILE A 127 8.99 -6.18 -5.89
CA ILE A 127 8.20 -5.20 -5.16
C ILE A 127 7.25 -5.93 -4.22
N SER A 128 7.30 -5.57 -2.95
CA SER A 128 6.41 -6.07 -1.89
C SER A 128 5.57 -4.92 -1.36
N ILE A 129 4.26 -5.08 -1.35
CA ILE A 129 3.31 -4.04 -0.96
C ILE A 129 2.35 -4.63 0.05
N THR A 130 2.09 -3.93 1.15
CA THR A 130 0.92 -4.15 1.99
C THR A 130 0.17 -2.84 2.07
N VAL A 131 -1.09 -2.80 1.64
CA VAL A 131 -1.90 -1.58 1.69
C VAL A 131 -3.33 -1.92 2.04
N GLY A 132 -3.88 -1.26 3.05
CA GLY A 132 -5.24 -1.52 3.53
C GLY A 132 -5.43 -2.96 4.01
N GLY A 133 -4.39 -3.55 4.60
CA GLY A 133 -4.40 -4.93 5.13
C GLY A 133 -4.22 -6.04 4.10
N LYS A 134 -4.21 -5.74 2.79
CA LYS A 134 -3.92 -6.73 1.73
C LYS A 134 -2.47 -6.63 1.28
N SER A 135 -1.82 -7.79 1.14
CA SER A 135 -0.44 -7.90 0.67
C SER A 135 -0.40 -8.31 -0.81
N TYR A 136 0.54 -7.72 -1.54
CA TYR A 136 0.83 -7.97 -2.94
C TYR A 136 2.34 -8.17 -3.10
N ALA A 137 2.69 -9.07 -4.01
CA ALA A 137 4.05 -9.20 -4.51
C ALA A 137 3.99 -9.14 -6.03
N LEU A 138 4.92 -8.42 -6.63
CA LEU A 138 5.09 -8.39 -8.07
C LEU A 138 6.56 -8.30 -8.44
N THR A 139 6.88 -8.92 -9.56
CA THR A 139 8.13 -8.71 -10.29
C THR A 139 7.81 -7.88 -11.52
N THR A 140 8.63 -6.88 -11.82
CA THR A 140 8.44 -6.07 -13.02
C THR A 140 9.73 -5.72 -13.73
N ASP A 141 9.66 -5.72 -15.06
CA ASP A 141 10.68 -5.22 -15.96
C ASP A 141 10.35 -3.81 -16.48
N SER A 142 9.30 -3.19 -15.94
CA SER A 142 8.86 -1.84 -16.32
C SER A 142 8.96 -0.87 -15.15
N GLY A 143 9.91 0.04 -15.27
CA GLY A 143 10.14 1.12 -14.33
C GLY A 143 11.38 1.92 -14.68
N SER A 144 11.62 2.98 -13.92
CA SER A 144 12.80 3.82 -14.05
C SER A 144 13.30 4.24 -12.68
N LEU A 145 14.61 4.36 -12.57
CA LEU A 145 15.31 4.91 -11.42
C LEU A 145 16.05 6.18 -11.85
N THR A 146 16.00 7.21 -11.02
CA THR A 146 16.78 8.44 -11.12
C THR A 146 17.52 8.67 -9.81
N VAL A 147 18.33 9.73 -9.75
CA VAL A 147 19.04 10.12 -8.52
C VAL A 147 18.11 10.55 -7.38
N THR A 148 16.89 10.98 -7.68
CA THR A 148 15.93 11.52 -6.69
C THR A 148 14.66 10.68 -6.55
N GLY A 149 14.59 9.50 -7.19
CA GLY A 149 13.38 8.70 -7.16
C GLY A 149 13.21 7.81 -8.37
N GLY A 150 11.97 7.53 -8.72
CA GLY A 150 11.67 6.64 -9.84
C GLY A 150 10.20 6.32 -9.98
N ALA A 151 9.90 5.43 -10.92
CA ALA A 151 8.56 4.93 -11.16
C ALA A 151 8.59 3.43 -11.43
N PHE A 152 7.48 2.75 -11.13
CA PHE A 152 7.28 1.34 -11.46
C PHE A 152 5.84 1.10 -11.89
N GLN A 153 5.64 0.06 -12.69
CA GLN A 153 4.32 -0.45 -13.07
C GLN A 153 4.38 -1.97 -13.15
N GLY A 154 3.28 -2.65 -12.85
CA GLY A 154 3.15 -4.09 -13.05
C GLY A 154 1.79 -4.60 -12.60
N ALA A 155 1.70 -5.92 -12.44
CA ALA A 155 0.52 -6.57 -11.89
C ALA A 155 0.94 -7.57 -10.82
N ALA A 156 0.16 -7.67 -9.75
CA ALA A 156 0.30 -8.75 -8.79
C ALA A 156 -0.12 -10.10 -9.40
N SER A 157 0.18 -11.20 -8.71
CA SER A 157 -0.17 -12.57 -9.14
C SER A 157 -1.68 -12.80 -9.33
N ASP A 158 -2.52 -12.03 -8.64
CA ASP A 158 -3.98 -12.05 -8.80
C ASP A 158 -4.49 -11.17 -9.95
N GLY A 159 -3.58 -10.60 -10.76
CA GLY A 159 -3.91 -9.70 -11.88
C GLY A 159 -4.18 -8.25 -11.48
N THR A 160 -4.09 -7.91 -10.18
CA THR A 160 -4.29 -6.52 -9.73
C THR A 160 -3.22 -5.61 -10.33
N ALA A 161 -3.65 -4.62 -11.13
CA ALA A 161 -2.75 -3.62 -11.68
C ALA A 161 -2.22 -2.68 -10.58
N ILE A 162 -0.91 -2.46 -10.58
CA ILE A 162 -0.19 -1.68 -9.58
C ILE A 162 0.79 -0.74 -10.29
N SER A 163 0.84 0.51 -9.86
CA SER A 163 1.88 1.45 -10.26
C SER A 163 2.29 2.34 -9.10
N GLY A 164 3.50 2.88 -9.16
CA GLY A 164 3.99 3.80 -8.15
C GLY A 164 4.99 4.79 -8.72
N VAL A 165 4.98 6.00 -8.16
CA VAL A 165 6.04 6.99 -8.32
C VAL A 165 6.60 7.27 -6.94
N PHE A 166 7.92 7.18 -6.80
CA PHE A 166 8.59 7.37 -5.53
C PHE A 166 9.63 8.48 -5.61
N THR A 167 9.85 9.12 -4.47
CA THR A 167 10.94 10.09 -4.26
C THR A 167 11.85 9.60 -3.15
N CYS A 168 13.11 9.94 -3.32
CA CYS A 168 14.18 9.91 -2.33
C CYS A 168 14.61 11.38 -2.14
#